data_AF-A0A7Z9KXA0-F1
#
_entry.id   AF-A0A7Z9KXA0-F1
#
_cell.length_a   1.000
_cell.length_b   1.000
_cell.length_c   1.000
_cell.angle_alpha   90.00
_cell.angle_beta   90.00
_cell.angle_gamma   90.00
#
_symmetry.space_group_name_H-M   'P 1'
#
loop_
_entity.id
_entity.type
_entity.pdbx_description
1 polymer ?
#
loop_
_entity_poly.entity_id
_entity_poly.type
_entity_poly.pdbx_seq_one_letter_code
_entity_poly.pdbx_strand_id
1 'polypeptide(L)'
;MLRADLRLWRENIMRFITALLAVLLLGCPTQKDAATKAPAAASTDAPVAPSAGKANSDKSATPSMDEAKAFMDATEKELLQLWINLERTAWVKSTHITHDTEIVSAAAEVAVMKFISEKARASRRFESLKMNDTLTRKFALLKRALTLPAPSDSKKRTELARTKTQMESMYGKGTYCLKGTQAKDGKCPNLGDLSDMLATKRDYDLLLDIWTGWRKVGASMADKYRR
;
A
#
# COMPACT_ATOMS: atom_id res chain seq x y z
N MET A 1 14.22 -47.64 11.25
CA MET A 1 12.92 -47.05 11.64
C MET A 1 12.36 -46.02 10.65
N LEU A 2 13.14 -45.35 9.79
CA LEU A 2 12.60 -44.35 8.84
C LEU A 2 11.93 -44.87 7.54
N ARG A 3 11.93 -46.18 7.26
CA ARG A 3 11.33 -46.73 6.02
C ARG A 3 9.87 -47.20 6.16
N ALA A 4 9.34 -47.25 7.38
CA ALA A 4 7.94 -47.63 7.63
C ALA A 4 6.98 -46.43 7.50
N ASP A 5 7.47 -45.22 7.78
CA ASP A 5 6.67 -43.99 7.86
C ASP A 5 6.21 -43.48 6.49
N LEU A 6 7.03 -43.67 5.44
CA LEU A 6 6.71 -43.23 4.08
C LEU A 6 5.60 -44.04 3.39
N ARG A 7 5.32 -45.27 3.86
CA ARG A 7 4.24 -46.10 3.31
C ARG A 7 2.88 -45.70 3.88
N LEU A 8 2.81 -45.40 5.18
CA LEU A 8 1.59 -44.92 5.84
C LEU A 8 1.20 -43.52 5.33
N TRP A 9 2.17 -42.67 4.99
CA TRP A 9 1.92 -41.36 4.42
C TRP A 9 1.34 -41.41 2.99
N ARG A 10 1.82 -42.33 2.13
CA ARG A 10 1.29 -42.50 0.77
C ARG A 10 -0.11 -43.10 0.71
N GLU A 11 -0.46 -44.01 1.62
CA GLU A 11 -1.80 -44.63 1.64
C GLU A 11 -2.89 -43.70 2.19
N ASN A 12 -2.56 -42.82 3.13
CA ASN A 12 -3.54 -41.86 3.66
C ASN A 12 -3.85 -40.71 2.68
N ILE A 13 -2.89 -40.25 1.88
CA ILE A 13 -3.11 -39.17 0.90
C ILE A 13 -4.03 -39.62 -0.24
N MET A 14 -3.95 -40.88 -0.66
CA MET A 14 -4.77 -41.40 -1.76
C MET A 14 -6.24 -41.60 -1.36
N ARG A 15 -6.54 -41.80 -0.06
CA ARG A 15 -7.91 -41.89 0.47
C ARG A 15 -8.62 -40.54 0.57
N PHE A 16 -7.88 -39.45 0.79
CA PHE A 16 -8.47 -38.11 0.86
C PHE A 16 -8.85 -37.52 -0.50
N ILE A 17 -8.22 -37.98 -1.60
CA ILE A 17 -8.50 -37.48 -2.96
C ILE A 17 -9.74 -38.15 -3.58
N THR A 18 -10.15 -39.33 -3.12
CA THR A 18 -11.31 -40.08 -3.68
C THR A 18 -12.67 -39.76 -3.05
N ALA A 19 -12.78 -38.86 -2.08
CA ALA A 19 -14.04 -38.58 -1.36
C ALA A 19 -14.76 -37.27 -1.76
N LEU A 20 -14.34 -36.59 -2.84
CA LEU A 20 -14.93 -35.32 -3.29
C LEU A 20 -15.52 -35.42 -4.72
N LEU A 21 -16.03 -36.61 -5.06
CA LEU A 21 -16.62 -36.94 -6.35
C LEU A 21 -18.00 -37.59 -6.15
N ALA A 22 -18.94 -36.88 -5.53
CA ALA A 22 -20.37 -37.14 -5.66
C ALA A 22 -21.20 -36.00 -5.05
N VAL A 23 -22.33 -35.68 -5.69
CA VAL A 23 -23.48 -34.89 -5.19
C VAL A 23 -23.39 -33.37 -5.39
N LEU A 24 -23.87 -32.91 -6.56
CA LEU A 24 -25.14 -32.16 -6.69
C LEU A 24 -25.42 -31.75 -8.14
N LEU A 25 -26.27 -32.54 -8.79
CA LEU A 25 -27.09 -32.13 -9.92
C LEU A 25 -28.29 -31.35 -9.37
N LEU A 26 -28.35 -30.04 -9.62
CA LEU A 26 -29.59 -29.26 -9.64
C LEU A 26 -29.41 -28.16 -10.70
N GLY A 27 -30.12 -28.33 -11.81
CA GLY A 27 -30.03 -27.48 -12.99
C GLY A 27 -30.58 -26.07 -12.72
N CYS A 28 -29.92 -25.09 -13.32
CA CYS A 28 -30.44 -23.74 -13.49
C CYS A 28 -30.93 -23.61 -14.95
N PRO A 29 -32.22 -23.33 -15.20
CA PRO A 29 -32.68 -23.13 -16.57
C PRO A 29 -32.15 -21.80 -17.13
N THR A 30 -31.68 -21.87 -18.37
CA THR A 30 -31.34 -20.75 -19.24
C THR A 30 -32.58 -19.92 -19.59
N GLN A 31 -32.62 -18.65 -19.18
CA GLN A 31 -33.58 -17.69 -19.70
C GLN A 31 -32.91 -16.89 -20.82
N LYS A 32 -33.35 -17.14 -22.05
CA LYS A 32 -33.05 -16.35 -23.24
C LYS A 32 -33.80 -15.02 -23.22
N ASP A 33 -33.17 -14.02 -23.79
CA ASP A 33 -33.65 -12.65 -23.98
C ASP A 33 -35.04 -12.57 -24.60
N ALA A 34 -35.87 -11.68 -24.06
CA ALA A 34 -37.01 -11.11 -24.77
C ALA A 34 -36.93 -9.58 -24.61
N ALA A 35 -36.60 -8.93 -25.73
CA ALA A 35 -36.66 -7.49 -25.88
C ALA A 35 -38.13 -7.01 -25.82
N THR A 36 -38.41 -6.05 -24.95
CA THR A 36 -39.66 -5.27 -25.00
C THR A 36 -39.42 -3.83 -24.53
N LYS A 37 -39.25 -2.96 -25.53
CA LYS A 37 -39.92 -1.66 -25.70
C LYS A 37 -40.00 -0.73 -24.48
N ALA A 38 -39.14 0.30 -24.50
CA ALA A 38 -39.33 1.54 -23.75
C ALA A 38 -40.58 2.31 -24.22
N PRO A 39 -41.27 3.01 -23.31
CA PRO A 39 -41.96 4.25 -23.63
C PRO A 39 -41.20 5.46 -23.04
N ALA A 40 -41.11 6.48 -23.88
CA ALA A 40 -40.71 7.83 -23.54
C ALA A 40 -41.86 8.62 -22.88
N ALA A 41 -41.54 9.88 -22.51
CA ALA A 41 -42.40 10.94 -21.94
C ALA A 41 -42.63 10.88 -20.42
N ALA A 42 -42.68 11.96 -19.66
CA ALA A 42 -42.39 13.37 -19.85
C ALA A 42 -42.34 14.02 -18.45
N SER A 43 -41.65 15.15 -18.40
CA SER A 43 -41.47 16.11 -17.31
C SER A 43 -42.75 16.73 -16.75
N THR A 44 -42.75 17.09 -15.46
CA THR A 44 -43.43 18.29 -14.94
C THR A 44 -42.68 18.90 -13.75
N ASP A 45 -42.55 20.22 -13.81
CA ASP A 45 -41.94 21.15 -12.84
C ASP A 45 -42.90 21.57 -11.70
N ALA A 46 -42.29 21.89 -10.54
CA ALA A 46 -42.61 22.97 -9.56
C ALA A 46 -43.93 22.89 -8.73
N PRO A 47 -44.05 23.56 -7.54
CA PRO A 47 -43.30 24.74 -7.07
C PRO A 47 -42.79 24.77 -5.60
N VAL A 48 -41.93 25.77 -5.35
CA VAL A 48 -41.26 26.20 -4.11
C VAL A 48 -42.17 27.08 -3.22
N ALA A 49 -42.10 26.93 -1.88
CA ALA A 49 -42.44 27.95 -0.88
C ALA A 49 -41.75 27.62 0.49
N PRO A 50 -41.67 28.52 1.49
CA PRO A 50 -40.46 29.26 1.83
C PRO A 50 -39.79 28.93 3.19
N SER A 51 -38.54 29.38 3.29
CA SER A 51 -37.61 29.46 4.43
C SER A 51 -38.20 29.66 5.84
N ALA A 52 -37.76 28.83 6.80
CA ALA A 52 -37.64 29.20 8.21
C ALA A 52 -36.40 28.53 8.84
N GLY A 53 -35.56 29.34 9.50
CA GLY A 53 -34.46 28.86 10.34
C GLY A 53 -33.06 29.22 9.83
N LYS A 54 -32.70 30.51 9.85
CA LYS A 54 -31.29 30.91 9.99
C LYS A 54 -30.79 30.33 11.32
N ALA A 55 -30.10 29.20 11.27
CA ALA A 55 -29.27 28.77 12.37
C ALA A 55 -28.13 29.78 12.49
N ASN A 56 -28.17 30.57 13.56
CA ASN A 56 -27.06 31.42 13.99
C ASN A 56 -25.80 30.56 14.05
N SER A 57 -24.93 30.71 13.05
CA SER A 57 -23.60 30.13 13.06
C SER A 57 -22.73 31.04 13.92
N ASP A 58 -22.89 30.89 15.22
CA ASP A 58 -22.17 31.67 16.21
C ASP A 58 -20.65 31.45 16.11
N LYS A 59 -19.98 32.59 16.23
CA LYS A 59 -18.56 32.84 16.44
C LYS A 59 -17.78 31.66 17.03
N SER A 60 -16.71 31.27 16.32
CA SER A 60 -15.46 30.66 16.81
C SER A 60 -15.43 30.28 18.30
N ALA A 61 -16.14 29.20 18.65
CA ALA A 61 -16.02 28.60 19.97
C ALA A 61 -14.66 27.93 20.11
N THR A 62 -14.00 28.11 21.26
CA THR A 62 -12.80 27.35 21.62
C THR A 62 -13.10 25.86 21.50
N PRO A 63 -12.26 25.07 20.81
CA PRO A 63 -12.52 23.64 20.62
C PRO A 63 -12.65 22.91 21.95
N SER A 64 -13.57 21.95 22.05
CA SER A 64 -13.82 21.20 23.29
C SER A 64 -13.00 19.90 23.36
N MET A 65 -12.91 19.33 24.57
CA MET A 65 -12.27 18.02 24.78
C MET A 65 -12.99 16.88 24.04
N ASP A 66 -14.33 16.92 23.97
CA ASP A 66 -15.12 15.92 23.26
C ASP A 66 -14.91 16.03 21.74
N GLU A 67 -14.80 17.24 21.21
CA GLU A 67 -14.47 17.47 19.80
C GLU A 67 -13.06 16.95 19.45
N ALA A 68 -12.08 17.13 20.34
CA ALA A 68 -10.73 16.62 20.14
C ALA A 68 -10.71 15.08 20.12
N LYS A 69 -11.45 14.45 21.03
CA LYS A 69 -11.62 13.00 21.07
C LYS A 69 -12.31 12.49 19.80
N ALA A 70 -13.46 13.07 19.43
CA ALA A 70 -14.18 12.69 18.22
C ALA A 70 -13.35 12.85 16.95
N PHE A 71 -12.57 13.94 16.87
CA PHE A 71 -11.62 14.16 15.77
C PHE A 71 -10.58 13.05 15.68
N MET A 72 -9.98 12.66 16.81
CA MET A 72 -8.96 11.63 16.83
C MET A 72 -9.55 10.26 16.49
N ASP A 73 -10.69 9.90 17.08
CA ASP A 73 -11.36 8.62 16.84
C ASP A 73 -11.76 8.47 15.35
N ALA A 74 -12.26 9.53 14.72
CA ALA A 74 -12.55 9.54 13.28
C ALA A 74 -11.27 9.46 12.42
N THR A 75 -10.21 10.17 12.83
CA THR A 75 -8.91 10.15 12.13
C THR A 75 -8.29 8.77 12.14
N GLU A 76 -8.30 8.09 13.30
CA GLU A 76 -7.77 6.72 13.43
C GLU A 76 -8.55 5.74 12.57
N LYS A 77 -9.89 5.83 12.57
CA LYS A 77 -10.75 4.94 11.77
C LYS A 77 -10.45 5.04 10.27
N GLU A 78 -10.36 6.25 9.74
CA GLU A 78 -10.12 6.48 8.31
C GLU A 78 -8.66 6.18 7.93
N LEU A 79 -7.70 6.58 8.77
CA LEU A 79 -6.29 6.27 8.55
C LEU A 79 -6.04 4.76 8.50
N LEU A 80 -6.70 3.98 9.36
CA LEU A 80 -6.58 2.52 9.36
C LEU A 80 -6.98 1.92 8.00
N GLN A 81 -8.07 2.39 7.39
CA GLN A 81 -8.49 1.90 6.07
C GLN A 81 -7.50 2.26 4.97
N LEU A 82 -7.00 3.50 4.97
CA LEU A 82 -5.97 3.95 4.02
C LEU A 82 -4.67 3.15 4.19
N TRP A 83 -4.24 2.88 5.41
CA TRP A 83 -3.07 2.06 5.68
C TRP A 83 -3.24 0.62 5.27
N ILE A 84 -4.40 -0.01 5.53
CA ILE A 84 -4.66 -1.38 5.06
C ILE A 84 -4.51 -1.45 3.53
N ASN A 85 -5.03 -0.46 2.80
CA ASN A 85 -4.87 -0.40 1.36
C ASN A 85 -3.41 -0.17 0.94
N LEU A 86 -2.71 0.77 1.58
CA LEU A 86 -1.29 1.01 1.34
C LEU A 86 -0.48 -0.28 1.51
N GLU A 87 -0.62 -0.97 2.64
CA GLU A 87 0.13 -2.19 2.94
C GLU A 87 -0.18 -3.32 1.96
N ARG A 88 -1.44 -3.49 1.56
CA ARG A 88 -1.81 -4.49 0.53
C ARG A 88 -1.15 -4.20 -0.81
N THR A 89 -1.18 -2.95 -1.27
CA THR A 89 -0.57 -2.57 -2.54
C THR A 89 0.96 -2.64 -2.49
N ALA A 90 1.57 -2.24 -1.36
CA ALA A 90 3.00 -2.36 -1.11
C ALA A 90 3.46 -3.82 -1.09
N TRP A 91 2.69 -4.72 -0.48
CA TRP A 91 2.96 -6.16 -0.48
C TRP A 91 2.94 -6.75 -1.88
N VAL A 92 1.91 -6.44 -2.68
CA VAL A 92 1.82 -6.90 -4.08
C VAL A 92 3.00 -6.39 -4.88
N LYS A 93 3.34 -5.10 -4.77
CA LYS A 93 4.51 -4.51 -5.43
C LYS A 93 5.82 -5.17 -4.99
N SER A 94 5.98 -5.50 -3.71
CA SER A 94 7.21 -6.11 -3.18
C SER A 94 7.39 -7.56 -3.63
N THR A 95 6.30 -8.28 -3.86
CA THR A 95 6.31 -9.67 -4.34
C THR A 95 6.30 -9.76 -5.87
N HIS A 96 5.81 -8.72 -6.55
CA HIS A 96 5.68 -8.63 -8.00
C HIS A 96 6.05 -7.22 -8.46
N ILE A 97 7.36 -6.94 -8.55
CA ILE A 97 7.85 -5.62 -8.93
C ILE A 97 7.65 -5.41 -10.44
N THR A 98 6.58 -4.70 -10.81
CA THR A 98 6.24 -4.33 -12.20
C THR A 98 5.86 -2.85 -12.27
N HIS A 99 5.77 -2.31 -13.49
CA HIS A 99 5.35 -0.92 -13.67
C HIS A 99 3.94 -0.65 -13.10
N ASP A 100 3.02 -1.58 -13.28
CA ASP A 100 1.64 -1.42 -12.84
C ASP A 100 1.52 -1.51 -11.31
N THR A 101 2.24 -2.43 -10.68
CA THR A 101 2.23 -2.55 -9.21
C THR A 101 2.94 -1.36 -8.55
N GLU A 102 3.96 -0.79 -9.18
CA GLU A 102 4.57 0.49 -8.79
C GLU A 102 3.55 1.63 -8.82
N ILE A 103 2.76 1.77 -9.90
CA ILE A 103 1.75 2.83 -10.03
C ILE A 103 0.68 2.71 -8.94
N VAL A 104 0.14 1.51 -8.73
CA VAL A 104 -0.94 1.29 -7.75
C VAL A 104 -0.45 1.53 -6.32
N SER A 105 0.76 1.05 -5.98
CA SER A 105 1.38 1.30 -4.68
C SER A 105 1.65 2.79 -4.44
N ALA A 106 2.18 3.50 -5.44
CA ALA A 106 2.41 4.94 -5.34
C ALA A 106 1.09 5.73 -5.16
N ALA A 107 0.00 5.31 -5.80
CA ALA A 107 -1.30 5.95 -5.63
C ALA A 107 -1.84 5.82 -4.19
N ALA A 108 -1.66 4.65 -3.56
CA ALA A 108 -2.04 4.45 -2.17
C ALA A 108 -1.18 5.31 -1.21
N GLU A 109 0.12 5.43 -1.49
CA GLU A 109 1.02 6.31 -0.73
C GLU A 109 0.56 7.77 -0.78
N VAL A 110 0.17 8.27 -1.97
CA VAL A 110 -0.37 9.64 -2.12
C VAL A 110 -1.60 9.86 -1.22
N ALA A 111 -2.50 8.88 -1.14
CA ALA A 111 -3.70 8.99 -0.33
C ALA A 111 -3.39 9.11 1.17
N VAL A 112 -2.49 8.26 1.68
CA VAL A 112 -2.03 8.30 3.08
C VAL A 112 -1.29 9.61 3.38
N MET A 113 -0.36 10.02 2.52
CA MET A 113 0.39 11.27 2.65
C MET A 113 -0.51 12.50 2.72
N LYS A 114 -1.51 12.57 1.82
CA LYS A 114 -2.50 13.64 1.81
C LYS A 114 -3.29 13.66 3.11
N PHE A 115 -3.85 12.51 3.49
CA PHE A 115 -4.72 12.40 4.66
C PHE A 115 -3.99 12.79 5.94
N ILE A 116 -2.83 12.20 6.21
CA ILE A 116 -2.05 12.52 7.42
C ILE A 116 -1.68 14.00 7.45
N SER A 117 -1.26 14.58 6.32
CA SER A 117 -0.88 16.00 6.27
C SER A 117 -2.06 16.93 6.54
N GLU A 118 -3.24 16.63 5.99
CA GLU A 118 -4.47 17.38 6.23
C GLU A 118 -4.90 17.28 7.69
N LYS A 119 -4.92 16.07 8.27
CA LYS A 119 -5.30 15.84 9.67
C LYS A 119 -4.28 16.42 10.64
N ALA A 120 -2.98 16.31 10.37
CA ALA A 120 -1.95 16.94 11.18
C ALA A 120 -2.11 18.47 11.19
N ARG A 121 -2.43 19.10 10.05
CA ARG A 121 -2.71 20.55 9.99
C ARG A 121 -3.99 20.91 10.74
N ALA A 122 -5.08 20.17 10.51
CA ALA A 122 -6.36 20.39 11.18
C ALA A 122 -6.27 20.21 12.71
N SER A 123 -5.39 19.31 13.16
CA SER A 123 -5.18 19.03 14.57
C SER A 123 -4.66 20.22 15.38
N ARG A 124 -4.06 21.22 14.71
CA ARG A 124 -3.53 22.43 15.35
C ARG A 124 -4.59 23.22 16.11
N ARG A 125 -5.86 23.14 15.69
CA ARG A 125 -6.97 23.81 16.38
C ARG A 125 -7.12 23.38 17.85
N PHE A 126 -6.65 22.19 18.20
CA PHE A 126 -6.76 21.64 19.55
C PHE A 126 -5.52 21.89 20.44
N GLU A 127 -4.52 22.65 19.97
CA GLU A 127 -3.25 22.84 20.69
C GLU A 127 -3.39 23.59 22.03
N SER A 128 -4.45 24.37 22.21
CA SER A 128 -4.73 25.06 23.48
C SER A 128 -5.39 24.17 24.53
N LEU A 129 -5.84 22.97 24.16
CA LEU A 129 -6.54 22.07 25.08
C LEU A 129 -5.55 21.37 26.03
N LYS A 130 -5.89 21.33 27.31
CA LYS A 130 -5.22 20.50 28.31
C LYS A 130 -5.76 19.07 28.24
N MET A 131 -5.18 18.26 27.35
CA MET A 131 -5.56 16.87 27.14
C MET A 131 -4.91 15.93 28.17
N ASN A 132 -5.50 14.75 28.38
CA ASN A 132 -4.83 13.66 29.10
C ASN A 132 -3.64 13.09 28.30
N ASP A 133 -2.78 12.30 28.96
CA ASP A 133 -1.55 11.78 28.37
C ASP A 133 -1.78 10.93 27.12
N THR A 134 -2.79 10.08 27.13
CA THR A 134 -3.13 9.20 25.99
C THR A 134 -3.49 10.02 24.76
N LEU A 135 -4.39 10.99 24.89
CA LEU A 135 -4.84 11.81 23.76
C LEU A 135 -3.71 12.72 23.28
N THR A 136 -2.94 13.33 24.21
CA THR A 136 -1.74 14.11 23.90
C THR A 136 -0.75 13.30 23.05
N ARG A 137 -0.48 12.05 23.44
CA ARG A 137 0.41 11.15 22.69
C ARG A 137 -0.12 10.86 21.28
N LYS A 138 -1.41 10.58 21.13
CA LYS A 138 -2.03 10.34 19.81
C LYS A 138 -1.86 11.54 18.87
N PHE A 139 -2.15 12.75 19.35
CA PHE A 139 -1.94 13.98 18.57
C PHE A 139 -0.48 14.20 18.21
N ALA A 140 0.45 13.91 19.13
CA ALA A 140 1.88 14.04 18.87
C ALA A 140 2.36 13.01 17.82
N LEU A 141 1.80 11.79 17.80
CA LEU A 141 2.11 10.78 16.78
C LEU A 141 1.56 11.18 15.42
N LEU A 142 0.32 11.67 15.35
CA LEU A 142 -0.28 12.14 14.10
C LEU A 142 0.58 13.23 13.41
N LYS A 143 1.11 14.19 14.19
CA LYS A 143 1.98 15.26 13.67
C LYS A 143 3.32 14.76 13.12
N ARG A 144 3.76 13.56 13.51
CA ARG A 144 5.07 12.97 13.15
C ARG A 144 4.93 11.68 12.33
N ALA A 145 3.72 11.35 11.89
CA ALA A 145 3.43 10.04 11.29
C ALA A 145 4.05 9.86 9.89
N LEU A 146 4.46 10.93 9.21
CA LEU A 146 5.12 10.84 7.91
C LEU A 146 6.64 10.90 8.04
N THR A 147 7.32 9.89 7.50
CA THR A 147 8.79 9.86 7.38
C THR A 147 9.29 10.78 6.25
N LEU A 148 8.51 10.88 5.18
CA LEU A 148 8.69 11.85 4.11
C LEU A 148 7.60 12.92 4.23
N PRO A 149 7.91 14.14 4.67
CA PRO A 149 6.93 15.21 4.81
C PRO A 149 6.22 15.45 3.48
N ALA A 150 4.90 15.28 3.43
CA ALA A 150 4.19 15.40 2.17
C ALA A 150 4.07 16.88 1.74
N PRO A 151 4.44 17.22 0.50
CA PRO A 151 4.20 18.54 -0.05
C PRO A 151 2.72 18.96 0.05
N SER A 152 2.44 20.26 0.18
CA SER A 152 1.04 20.74 0.11
C SER A 152 0.50 20.79 -1.32
N ASP A 153 1.39 20.90 -2.31
CA ASP A 153 1.03 20.78 -3.72
C ASP A 153 0.77 19.31 -4.12
N SER A 154 -0.34 19.06 -4.83
CA SER A 154 -0.73 17.70 -5.17
C SER A 154 0.18 17.05 -6.19
N LYS A 155 0.72 17.79 -7.16
CA LYS A 155 1.62 17.24 -8.18
C LYS A 155 2.94 16.83 -7.53
N LYS A 156 3.48 17.68 -6.66
CA LYS A 156 4.70 17.39 -5.88
C LYS A 156 4.53 16.18 -4.95
N ARG A 157 3.37 16.01 -4.30
CA ARG A 157 3.10 14.77 -3.52
C ARG A 157 3.11 13.53 -4.40
N THR A 158 2.44 13.59 -5.54
CA THR A 158 2.39 12.47 -6.48
C THR A 158 3.77 12.13 -7.02
N GLU A 159 4.58 13.14 -7.35
CA GLU A 159 5.97 12.95 -7.75
C GLU A 159 6.79 12.29 -6.62
N LEU A 160 6.69 12.80 -5.39
CA LEU A 160 7.40 12.25 -4.23
C LEU A 160 7.05 10.77 -4.00
N ALA A 161 5.75 10.43 -3.96
CA ALA A 161 5.29 9.06 -3.79
C ALA A 161 5.80 8.14 -4.92
N ARG A 162 5.71 8.58 -6.18
CA ARG A 162 6.22 7.82 -7.33
C ARG A 162 7.73 7.61 -7.23
N THR A 163 8.49 8.65 -6.90
CA THR A 163 9.95 8.58 -6.74
C THR A 163 10.33 7.60 -5.65
N LYS A 164 9.69 7.68 -4.47
CA LYS A 164 9.87 6.72 -3.37
C LYS A 164 9.65 5.27 -3.83
N THR A 165 8.46 4.97 -4.37
CA THR A 165 8.10 3.62 -4.80
C THR A 165 9.03 3.10 -5.90
N GLN A 166 9.41 3.94 -6.86
CA GLN A 166 10.33 3.58 -7.93
C GLN A 166 11.73 3.28 -7.41
N MET A 167 12.27 4.07 -6.49
CA MET A 167 13.59 3.82 -5.91
C MET A 167 13.61 2.51 -5.13
N GLU A 168 12.59 2.25 -4.32
CA GLU A 168 12.45 0.95 -3.64
C GLU A 168 12.40 -0.21 -4.63
N SER A 169 11.67 -0.07 -5.75
CA SER A 169 11.61 -1.09 -6.80
C SER A 169 12.94 -1.29 -7.50
N MET A 170 13.64 -0.20 -7.87
CA MET A 170 14.94 -0.24 -8.53
C MET A 170 15.96 -0.99 -7.66
N TYR A 171 15.94 -0.73 -6.35
CA TYR A 171 16.76 -1.49 -5.40
C TYR A 171 16.32 -2.95 -5.31
N GLY A 172 15.03 -3.22 -5.12
CA GLY A 172 14.48 -4.57 -4.91
C GLY A 172 14.64 -5.52 -6.10
N LYS A 173 14.60 -5.01 -7.33
CA LYS A 173 14.83 -5.80 -8.56
C LYS A 173 16.26 -5.71 -9.09
N GLY A 174 17.17 -5.06 -8.35
CA GLY A 174 18.55 -4.87 -8.74
C GLY A 174 19.29 -6.20 -8.88
N THR A 175 20.06 -6.32 -9.96
CA THR A 175 20.94 -7.49 -10.21
C THR A 175 22.28 -7.02 -10.73
N TYR A 176 23.33 -7.83 -10.55
CA TYR A 176 24.67 -7.55 -11.07
C TYR A 176 25.36 -8.84 -11.52
N CYS A 177 25.84 -8.86 -12.76
CA CYS A 177 26.66 -9.95 -13.29
C CYS A 177 28.14 -9.68 -12.96
N LEU A 178 28.81 -10.67 -12.37
CA LEU A 178 30.23 -10.57 -12.03
C LEU A 178 31.08 -10.43 -13.30
N LYS A 179 32.22 -9.75 -13.20
CA LYS A 179 33.15 -9.59 -14.32
C LYS A 179 33.57 -10.94 -14.89
N GLY A 180 33.58 -11.02 -16.22
CA GLY A 180 33.92 -12.25 -16.93
C GLY A 180 32.87 -13.36 -16.81
N THR A 181 31.76 -13.13 -16.10
CA THR A 181 30.63 -14.06 -16.05
C THR A 181 29.49 -13.58 -16.94
N GLN A 182 28.87 -14.53 -17.63
CA GLN A 182 27.60 -14.29 -18.30
C GLN A 182 26.45 -14.57 -17.34
N ALA A 183 25.30 -13.97 -17.63
CA ALA A 183 24.08 -14.26 -16.90
C ALA A 183 23.77 -15.77 -16.98
N LYS A 184 23.68 -16.45 -15.84
CA LYS A 184 23.31 -17.87 -15.80
C LYS A 184 21.81 -17.98 -16.05
N ASP A 185 21.41 -18.76 -17.05
CA ASP A 185 20.02 -18.85 -17.50
C ASP A 185 19.40 -17.46 -17.84
N GLY A 186 20.23 -16.54 -18.34
CA GLY A 186 19.82 -15.17 -18.63
C GLY A 186 19.60 -14.27 -17.41
N LYS A 187 19.99 -14.72 -16.20
CA LYS A 187 19.84 -13.95 -14.96
C LYS A 187 21.19 -13.68 -14.29
N CYS A 188 21.40 -12.41 -13.94
CA CYS A 188 22.49 -12.02 -13.05
C CYS A 188 22.09 -12.27 -11.58
N PRO A 189 23.05 -12.53 -10.67
CA PRO A 189 22.81 -12.58 -9.23
C PRO A 189 22.05 -11.36 -8.70
N ASN A 190 21.08 -11.61 -7.81
CA ASN A 190 20.37 -10.56 -7.07
C ASN A 190 21.12 -10.18 -5.77
N LEU A 191 20.59 -9.20 -5.03
CA LEU A 191 21.20 -8.77 -3.77
C LEU A 191 21.40 -9.91 -2.76
N GLY A 192 20.43 -10.84 -2.65
CA GLY A 192 20.52 -11.99 -1.75
C GLY A 192 21.71 -12.88 -2.12
N ASP A 193 21.79 -13.29 -3.39
CA ASP A 193 22.89 -14.11 -3.91
C ASP A 193 24.26 -13.43 -3.67
N LEU A 194 24.34 -12.13 -3.96
CA LEU A 194 25.57 -11.34 -3.77
C LEU A 194 25.92 -11.19 -2.28
N SER A 195 24.92 -11.05 -1.41
CA SER A 195 25.11 -10.97 0.04
C SER A 195 25.66 -12.28 0.60
N ASP A 196 25.15 -13.42 0.12
CA ASP A 196 25.65 -14.74 0.51
C ASP A 196 27.11 -14.95 0.09
N MET A 197 27.46 -14.49 -1.12
CA MET A 197 28.87 -14.50 -1.59
C MET A 197 29.76 -13.61 -0.72
N LEU A 198 29.32 -12.37 -0.42
CA LEU A 198 30.06 -11.46 0.46
C LEU A 198 30.28 -12.07 1.86
N ALA A 199 29.28 -12.77 2.39
CA ALA A 199 29.34 -13.37 3.73
C ALA A 199 30.26 -14.60 3.79
N THR A 200 30.28 -15.43 2.75
CA THR A 200 30.89 -16.77 2.78
C THR A 200 32.25 -16.86 2.08
N LYS A 201 32.50 -16.03 1.05
CA LYS A 201 33.75 -16.08 0.28
C LYS A 201 34.84 -15.24 0.94
N ARG A 202 36.09 -15.60 0.69
CA ARG A 202 37.29 -14.92 1.23
C ARG A 202 38.30 -14.64 0.11
N ASP A 203 37.79 -14.21 -1.04
CA ASP A 203 38.56 -13.83 -2.22
C ASP A 203 38.46 -12.32 -2.40
N TYR A 204 39.59 -11.62 -2.31
CA TYR A 204 39.60 -10.16 -2.36
C TYR A 204 39.04 -9.60 -3.67
N ASP A 205 39.46 -10.15 -4.81
CA ASP A 205 39.08 -9.64 -6.13
C ASP A 205 37.59 -9.86 -6.41
N LEU A 206 37.07 -11.03 -6.00
CA LEU A 206 35.64 -11.33 -6.07
C LEU A 206 34.82 -10.36 -5.21
N LEU A 207 35.21 -10.17 -3.94
CA LEU A 207 34.48 -9.30 -3.01
C LEU A 207 34.51 -7.84 -3.48
N LEU A 208 35.63 -7.38 -4.03
CA LEU A 208 35.76 -6.06 -4.62
C LEU A 208 34.87 -5.89 -5.86
N ASP A 209 34.79 -6.91 -6.72
CA ASP A 209 33.90 -6.88 -7.89
C ASP A 209 32.43 -6.80 -7.48
N ILE A 210 32.00 -7.62 -6.52
CA ILE A 210 30.62 -7.57 -5.98
C ILE A 210 30.32 -6.18 -5.42
N TRP A 211 31.19 -5.67 -4.56
CA TRP A 211 30.97 -4.39 -3.88
C TRP A 211 30.92 -3.20 -4.86
N THR A 212 31.86 -3.15 -5.81
CA THR A 212 31.90 -2.07 -6.82
C THR A 212 30.76 -2.22 -7.82
N GLY A 213 30.41 -3.44 -8.19
CA GLY A 213 29.30 -3.78 -9.07
C GLY A 213 27.96 -3.36 -8.50
N TRP A 214 27.65 -3.76 -7.28
CA TRP A 214 26.38 -3.43 -6.62
C TRP A 214 26.18 -1.92 -6.46
N ARG A 215 27.24 -1.16 -6.19
CA ARG A 215 27.17 0.31 -6.12
C ARG A 215 26.71 0.97 -7.42
N LYS A 216 26.87 0.32 -8.59
CA LYS A 216 26.33 0.82 -9.86
C LYS A 216 24.81 0.73 -9.93
N VAL A 217 24.19 -0.26 -9.28
CA VAL A 217 22.73 -0.32 -9.09
C VAL A 217 22.29 0.92 -8.31
N GLY A 218 22.98 1.22 -7.20
CA GLY A 218 22.80 2.44 -6.41
C GLY A 218 22.92 3.73 -7.21
N ALA A 219 23.97 3.84 -8.03
CA ALA A 219 24.26 5.02 -8.83
C ALA A 219 23.12 5.38 -9.81
N SER A 220 22.41 4.38 -10.35
CA SER A 220 21.26 4.62 -11.24
C SER A 220 20.09 5.37 -10.57
N MET A 221 20.04 5.38 -9.23
CA MET A 221 19.01 6.07 -8.45
C MET A 221 19.42 7.49 -8.02
N ALA A 222 20.63 7.94 -8.33
CA ALA A 222 21.18 9.22 -7.83
C ALA A 222 20.30 10.42 -8.20
N ASP A 223 19.80 10.49 -9.43
CA ASP A 223 18.98 11.61 -9.90
C ASP A 223 17.63 11.67 -9.17
N LYS A 224 17.08 10.52 -8.82
CA LYS A 224 15.84 10.40 -8.03
C LYS A 224 16.07 10.81 -6.58
N TYR A 225 17.21 10.45 -6.01
CA TYR A 225 17.56 10.81 -4.63
C TYR A 225 17.79 12.31 -4.43
N ARG A 226 18.23 13.04 -5.47
CA ARG A 226 18.43 14.50 -5.41
C ARG A 226 17.13 15.31 -5.46
N ARG A 227 16.00 14.68 -5.79
CA ARG A 227 14.69 15.34 -5.89
C ARG A 227 14.00 15.40 -4.54
#